data_AF-A0A9Y2AJX8-F1
#
_entry.id   AF-A0A9Y2AJX8-F1
#
_cell.length_a   1.000
_cell.length_b   1.000
_cell.length_c   1.000
_cell.angle_alpha   90.00
_cell.angle_beta   90.00
_cell.angle_gamma   90.00
#
_symmetry.space_group_name_H-M   'P 1'
#
loop_
_entity.id
_entity.type
_entity.pdbx_description
1 polymer ?
#
loop_
_entity_poly.entity_id
_entity_poly.type
_entity_poly.pdbx_seq_one_letter_code
_entity_poly.pdbx_strand_id
1 'polypeptide(L)'
;MKRIIEFQISDDKYVFLENQKNIFEIRNDDLQVDVKKFYNAFFENNLDYSDIELHNSNPGDKTGGRVFGCIKQLIDEVSTRLIEEFQNQKCEDTVETIK
;
A
#
# COMPACT_ATOMS: atom_id res chain seq x y z
N MET A 1 4.00 9.46 -10.52
CA MET A 1 3.31 8.58 -11.48
C MET A 1 2.34 7.73 -10.70
N LYS A 2 1.07 7.71 -11.12
CA LYS A 2 0.01 7.00 -10.43
C LYS A 2 0.20 5.48 -10.48
N ARG A 3 0.10 4.81 -9.34
CA ARG A 3 0.09 3.35 -9.20
C ARG A 3 -1.34 2.85 -9.07
N ILE A 4 -1.72 1.87 -9.87
CA ILE A 4 -3.06 1.28 -9.86
C ILE A 4 -2.93 -0.17 -9.39
N ILE A 5 -3.64 -0.49 -8.31
CA ILE A 5 -3.54 -1.78 -7.63
C ILE A 5 -4.93 -2.43 -7.61
N GLU A 6 -5.06 -3.55 -8.28
CA GLU A 6 -6.29 -4.34 -8.32
C GLU A 6 -6.31 -5.33 -7.16
N PHE A 7 -7.43 -5.41 -6.45
CA PHE A 7 -7.70 -6.40 -5.43
C PHE A 7 -8.62 -7.48 -6.00
N GLN A 8 -8.17 -8.72 -5.88
CA GLN A 8 -8.90 -9.91 -6.33
C GLN A 8 -8.99 -10.93 -5.19
N ILE A 9 -10.07 -11.70 -5.21
CA ILE A 9 -10.28 -12.82 -4.30
C ILE A 9 -10.01 -14.10 -5.10
N SER A 10 -9.12 -14.93 -4.56
CA SER A 10 -8.83 -16.28 -5.03
C SER A 10 -9.31 -17.31 -4.00
N ASP A 11 -9.24 -18.60 -4.33
CA ASP A 11 -9.82 -19.67 -3.50
C ASP A 11 -9.20 -19.75 -2.10
N ASP A 12 -7.89 -19.49 -1.98
CA ASP A 12 -7.13 -19.57 -0.73
C ASP A 12 -6.55 -18.22 -0.26
N LYS A 13 -6.75 -17.14 -1.05
CA LYS A 13 -6.01 -15.89 -0.87
C LYS A 13 -6.78 -14.64 -1.28
N TYR A 14 -6.38 -13.52 -0.69
CA TYR A 14 -6.65 -12.17 -1.15
C TYR A 14 -5.41 -11.63 -1.83
N VAL A 15 -5.53 -11.20 -3.09
CA VAL A 15 -4.39 -10.87 -3.96
C VAL A 15 -4.46 -9.41 -4.39
N PHE A 16 -3.32 -8.73 -4.31
CA PHE A 16 -3.12 -7.38 -4.81
C PHE A 16 -2.21 -7.42 -6.03
N LEU A 17 -2.67 -6.86 -7.13
CA LEU A 17 -2.02 -6.92 -8.43
C LEU A 17 -1.69 -5.52 -8.91
N GLU A 18 -0.49 -5.33 -9.44
CA GLU A 18 -0.10 -4.13 -10.18
C GLU A 18 0.38 -4.56 -11.57
N ASN A 19 -0.20 -3.99 -12.63
CA ASN A 19 0.07 -4.42 -14.02
C ASN A 19 -0.08 -5.93 -14.23
N GLN A 20 -1.15 -6.52 -13.66
CA GLN A 20 -1.45 -7.96 -13.69
C GLN A 20 -0.42 -8.86 -12.98
N LYS A 21 0.52 -8.28 -12.22
CA LYS A 21 1.50 -9.03 -11.42
C LYS A 21 1.13 -8.98 -9.95
N ASN A 22 1.18 -10.13 -9.29
CA ASN A 22 1.00 -10.24 -7.85
C ASN A 22 2.16 -9.54 -7.13
N ILE A 23 1.83 -8.48 -6.39
CA ILE A 23 2.78 -7.74 -5.56
C ILE A 23 2.62 -8.07 -4.08
N PHE A 24 1.43 -8.47 -3.65
CA PHE A 24 1.12 -8.76 -2.26
C PHE A 24 -0.09 -9.69 -2.15
N GLU A 25 -0.07 -10.56 -1.16
CA GLU A 25 -1.16 -11.51 -0.90
C GLU A 25 -1.32 -11.79 0.59
N ILE A 26 -2.54 -12.13 0.99
CA ILE A 26 -2.91 -12.55 2.34
C ILE A 26 -3.65 -13.88 2.22
N ARG A 27 -3.22 -14.89 2.98
CA ARG A 27 -3.92 -16.17 2.99
C ARG A 27 -5.23 -16.05 3.75
N ASN A 28 -6.26 -16.75 3.30
CA ASN A 28 -7.57 -16.69 3.93
C ASN A 28 -7.67 -17.52 5.23
N ASP A 29 -6.71 -18.40 5.50
CA ASP A 29 -6.70 -19.29 6.66
C ASP A 29 -6.12 -18.64 7.92
N ASP A 30 -5.14 -17.75 7.77
CA ASP A 30 -4.50 -17.05 8.90
C ASP A 30 -4.80 -15.54 8.93
N LEU A 31 -5.17 -14.95 7.80
CA LEU A 31 -5.39 -13.50 7.63
C LEU A 31 -4.23 -12.64 8.13
N GLN A 32 -3.01 -13.19 8.16
CA GLN A 32 -1.85 -12.49 8.68
C GLN A 32 -1.21 -11.62 7.59
N VAL A 33 -0.86 -10.40 7.98
CA VAL A 33 -0.09 -9.47 7.15
C VAL A 33 1.39 -9.69 7.41
N ASP A 34 2.10 -10.20 6.41
CA ASP A 34 3.56 -10.16 6.39
C ASP A 34 4.00 -8.71 6.16
N VAL A 35 4.34 -8.04 7.27
CA VAL A 35 4.71 -6.61 7.28
C VAL A 35 5.87 -6.33 6.33
N LYS A 36 6.86 -7.22 6.23
CA LYS A 36 8.02 -7.01 5.35
C LYS A 36 7.60 -7.08 3.89
N LYS A 37 6.79 -8.07 3.51
CA LYS A 37 6.26 -8.16 2.13
C LYS A 37 5.36 -6.98 1.79
N PHE A 38 4.54 -6.55 2.74
CA PHE A 38 3.70 -5.37 2.59
C PHE A 38 4.56 -4.13 2.27
N TYR A 39 5.56 -3.81 3.10
CA TYR A 39 6.41 -2.65 2.85
C TYR A 39 7.14 -2.74 1.51
N ASN A 40 7.68 -3.91 1.15
CA ASN A 40 8.36 -4.08 -0.13
C ASN A 40 7.40 -3.90 -1.32
N ALA A 41 6.16 -4.35 -1.22
CA ALA A 41 5.18 -4.26 -2.30
C ALA A 41 4.72 -2.81 -2.58
N PHE A 42 4.53 -2.03 -1.51
CA PHE A 42 3.91 -0.71 -1.61
C PHE A 42 4.91 0.46 -1.48
N PHE A 43 6.05 0.28 -0.81
CA PHE A 43 6.93 1.37 -0.36
C PHE A 43 8.43 1.13 -0.59
N GLU A 44 8.83 0.17 -1.42
CA GLU A 44 10.24 0.00 -1.77
C GLU A 44 10.81 1.27 -2.46
N ASN A 45 12.10 1.58 -2.24
CA ASN A 45 12.75 2.86 -2.60
C ASN A 45 12.56 3.35 -4.05
N ASN A 46 12.21 2.47 -4.98
CA ASN A 46 12.01 2.79 -6.40
C ASN A 46 10.54 3.00 -6.78
N LEU A 47 9.62 2.93 -5.83
CA LEU A 47 8.19 3.03 -6.05
C LEU A 47 7.68 4.42 -5.68
N ASP A 48 6.78 4.95 -6.51
CA ASP A 48 6.06 6.17 -6.17
C ASP A 48 4.86 5.84 -5.29
N TYR A 49 4.98 6.09 -3.99
CA TYR A 49 3.91 5.87 -3.01
C TYR A 49 3.07 7.12 -2.75
N SER A 50 3.29 8.22 -3.49
CA SER A 50 2.52 9.47 -3.32
C SER A 50 1.13 9.41 -3.95
N ASP A 51 0.91 8.50 -4.89
CA ASP A 51 -0.35 8.36 -5.65
C ASP A 51 -0.65 6.89 -5.92
N ILE A 52 -1.21 6.20 -4.92
CA ILE A 52 -1.66 4.81 -5.01
C ILE A 52 -3.19 4.77 -5.04
N GLU A 53 -3.76 4.14 -6.07
CA GLU A 53 -5.19 3.88 -6.17
C GLU A 53 -5.48 2.38 -6.07
N LEU A 54 -6.35 2.00 -5.14
CA LEU A 54 -6.78 0.61 -4.94
C LEU A 54 -8.18 0.39 -5.51
N HIS A 55 -8.34 -0.65 -6.34
CA HIS A 55 -9.60 -1.05 -6.95
C HIS A 55 -10.05 -2.42 -6.46
N ASN A 56 -11.27 -2.54 -5.96
CA ASN A 56 -11.84 -3.83 -5.58
C ASN A 56 -12.65 -4.42 -6.74
N SER A 57 -12.16 -5.51 -7.35
CA SER A 57 -12.86 -6.18 -8.44
C SER A 57 -14.12 -6.95 -7.98
N ASN A 58 -14.23 -7.25 -6.69
CA ASN A 58 -15.29 -8.09 -6.11
C ASN A 58 -16.02 -7.38 -4.95
N PRO A 59 -16.73 -6.25 -5.19
CA PRO A 59 -17.36 -5.47 -4.13
C PRO A 59 -18.52 -6.18 -3.40
N GLY A 60 -19.03 -7.30 -3.95
CA GLY A 60 -20.11 -8.09 -3.35
C GLY A 60 -19.68 -8.99 -2.18
N ASP A 61 -18.38 -9.25 -2.01
CA ASP A 61 -17.89 -10.11 -0.93
C ASP A 61 -17.61 -9.30 0.35
N LYS A 62 -18.31 -9.64 1.44
CA LYS A 62 -18.17 -8.93 2.72
C LYS A 62 -16.80 -9.13 3.38
N THR A 63 -16.23 -10.32 3.29
CA THR A 63 -14.96 -10.64 3.95
C THR A 63 -13.80 -10.02 3.17
N GLY A 64 -13.79 -10.21 1.85
CA GLY A 64 -12.87 -9.55 0.94
C GLY A 64 -12.97 -8.03 1.02
N GLY A 65 -14.18 -7.47 1.14
CA GLY A 65 -14.37 -6.04 1.37
C GLY A 65 -13.73 -5.53 2.66
N ARG A 66 -13.75 -6.31 3.74
CA ARG A 66 -13.04 -5.97 4.99
C ARG A 66 -11.53 -6.03 4.83
N VAL A 67 -11.00 -7.09 4.21
CA VAL A 67 -9.56 -7.23 3.96
C VAL A 67 -9.07 -6.07 3.09
N PHE A 68 -9.77 -5.79 1.99
CA PHE A 68 -9.52 -4.64 1.13
C PHE A 68 -9.52 -3.33 1.93
N GLY A 69 -10.54 -3.08 2.74
CA GLY A 69 -10.65 -1.87 3.56
C GLY A 69 -9.49 -1.70 4.54
N CYS A 70 -9.11 -2.77 5.24
CA CYS A 70 -7.98 -2.75 6.18
C CYS A 70 -6.65 -2.45 5.47
N ILE A 71 -6.37 -3.10 4.34
CA ILE A 71 -5.13 -2.86 3.60
C ILE A 71 -5.11 -1.47 2.97
N LYS A 72 -6.24 -1.00 2.43
CA LYS A 72 -6.35 0.38 1.94
C LYS A 72 -6.05 1.38 3.05
N GLN A 73 -6.63 1.20 4.23
CA GLN A 73 -6.37 2.08 5.37
C GLN A 73 -4.90 2.06 5.78
N LEU A 74 -4.26 0.89 5.84
CA LEU A 74 -2.83 0.79 6.15
C LEU A 74 -1.96 1.52 5.12
N ILE A 75 -2.27 1.39 3.83
CA ILE A 75 -1.55 2.11 2.78
C ILE A 75 -1.73 3.61 2.95
N ASP A 76 -2.97 4.08 3.13
CA ASP A 76 -3.27 5.50 3.31
C ASP A 76 -2.50 6.08 4.51
N GLU A 77 -2.52 5.40 5.66
CA GLU A 77 -1.83 5.85 6.88
C GLU A 77 -0.30 5.88 6.73
N VAL A 78 0.29 4.85 6.11
CA VAL A 78 1.75 4.79 5.90
C VAL A 78 2.19 5.83 4.87
N SER A 79 1.46 5.98 3.76
CA SER A 79 1.74 7.00 2.75
C SER A 79 1.70 8.40 3.35
N THR A 80 0.68 8.74 4.14
CA THR A 80 0.58 10.04 4.82
C THR A 80 1.80 10.30 5.71
N ARG A 81 2.17 9.35 6.56
CA ARG A 81 3.32 9.52 7.47
C ARG A 81 4.64 9.70 6.71
N LEU A 82 4.88 8.89 5.68
CA LEU A 82 6.08 9.02 4.87
C LEU A 82 6.14 10.40 4.19
N ILE A 83 5.04 10.85 3.57
CA ILE A 83 4.98 12.17 2.93
C ILE A 83 5.27 13.29 3.94
N GLU A 84 4.68 13.24 5.14
CA GLU A 84 4.93 14.21 6.21
C GLU A 84 6.40 14.20 6.65
N GLU A 85 7.00 13.03 6.87
CA GLU A 85 8.43 12.90 7.24
C GLU A 85 9.35 13.47 6.15
N PHE A 86 9.10 13.19 4.87
CA PHE A 86 9.88 13.73 3.76
C PHE A 86 9.71 15.24 3.57
N GLN A 87 8.54 15.80 3.89
CA GLN A 87 8.32 17.25 3.87
C GLN A 87 9.04 17.94 5.02
N ASN A 88 9.02 17.35 6.21
CA ASN A 88 9.68 17.90 7.39
C ASN A 88 11.21 17.88 7.26
N GLN A 89 11.80 16.82 6.70
CA GLN A 89 13.26 16.76 6.44
C GLN A 89 13.72 17.87 5.47
N LYS A 90 12.96 18.15 4.41
CA LYS A 90 13.30 19.25 3.48
C LYS A 90 13.29 20.63 4.16
N CYS A 91 12.41 20.85 5.12
CA CYS A 91 12.36 22.09 5.88
C CYS A 91 13.58 22.29 6.78
N GLU A 92 14.16 21.22 7.34
CA GLU A 92 15.33 21.30 8.22
C GLU A 92 16.64 21.56 7.44
N ASP A 93 16.84 20.88 6.30
CA ASP A 93 18.04 21.05 5.45
C ASP A 93 18.15 22.47 4.84
N THR A 94 17.03 23.17 4.67
CA THR A 94 17.02 24.54 4.12
C THR A 94 17.50 25.58 5.14
N VAL A 95 17.43 25.29 6.45
CA VAL A 95 17.82 26.22 7.52
C VAL A 95 19.32 26.17 7.80
N GLU A 96 19.98 25.02 7.59
CA GLU A 96 21.41 24.86 7.86
C GLU A 96 22.33 25.44 6.78
N THR A 97 21.83 25.75 5.58
CA THR A 97 22.64 26.33 4.48
C THR A 97 22.74 27.87 4.56
N ILE A 98 22.08 28.50 5.53
CA ILE A 98 22.16 29.95 5.79
C ILE A 98 22.91 30.20 7.10
N LYS A 99 24.19 29.81 7.16
CA LYS A 99 25.14 30.28 8.19
C LYS A 99 26.52 30.51 7.61
#